data_AF-A0A6J7P1U3-F1
#
_entry.id   AF-A0A6J7P1U3-F1
#
_cell.length_a   1.000
_cell.length_b   1.000
_cell.length_c   1.000
_cell.angle_alpha   90.00
_cell.angle_beta   90.00
_cell.angle_gamma   90.00
#
_symmetry.space_group_name_H-M   'P 1'
#
loop_
_entity.id
_entity.type
_entity.pdbx_description
1 polymer ?
#
loop_
_entity_poly.entity_id
_entity_poly.type
_entity_poly.pdbx_seq_one_letter_code
_entity_poly.pdbx_strand_id
1 'polypeptide(L)'
;MSYVTLPIFDETGYVVVDSYDQAQDPREWQDLIFVDWKSSGDTRFSPIASAYGAIECDGFWNHTPPKTDKDGVWVPENVERAPRLTERALEPGANVGRCRVIELQPNTYADAIYNLHRDDNNRLNVEGTGWIVRAFFNLTDNPDSMMILREDKDDPATETRVPLPAGAQVVIDTQRLYHAVWHPGTEPRYCLITSYESGPELGAWIDARHPVARIESPAIDEVMAQDAYAAAEAKRVARAAALAARGEDPRFGDGSMALAEAPSDTGMEVLSEA
;
A
#
# COMPACT_ATOMS: atom_id res chain seq x y z
N MET A 1 19.34 18.05 6.07
CA MET A 1 18.17 18.83 5.59
C MET A 1 16.97 17.90 5.67
N SER A 2 15.75 18.37 5.95
CA SER A 2 14.59 17.47 5.96
C SER A 2 14.18 17.06 4.53
N TYR A 3 13.49 15.93 4.39
CA TYR A 3 12.83 15.55 3.15
C TYR A 3 11.77 16.59 2.75
N VAL A 4 11.47 16.69 1.46
CA VAL A 4 10.35 17.51 0.97
C VAL A 4 9.07 16.71 1.14
N THR A 5 8.22 17.08 2.10
CA THR A 5 6.89 16.49 2.34
C THR A 5 5.78 17.47 1.95
N LEU A 6 4.53 17.01 1.89
CA LEU A 6 3.36 17.88 1.68
C LEU A 6 2.67 18.17 3.02
N PRO A 7 2.38 19.44 3.36
CA PRO A 7 1.74 19.80 4.64
C PRO A 7 0.37 19.15 4.87
N ILE A 8 -0.35 18.76 3.80
CA ILE A 8 -1.65 18.09 3.91
C ILE A 8 -1.59 16.76 4.69
N PHE A 9 -0.41 16.14 4.77
CA PHE A 9 -0.20 14.90 5.51
C PHE A 9 0.16 15.10 6.98
N ASP A 10 0.44 16.33 7.43
CA ASP A 10 0.99 16.58 8.76
C ASP A 10 0.05 16.06 9.87
N GLU A 11 -1.26 16.30 9.72
CA GLU A 11 -2.24 15.93 10.74
C GLU A 11 -2.46 14.41 10.79
N THR A 12 -2.76 13.78 9.67
CA THR A 12 -3.32 12.41 9.64
C THR A 12 -2.48 11.41 8.86
N GLY A 13 -1.49 11.85 8.08
CA GLY A 13 -0.69 10.99 7.21
C GLY A 13 -1.41 10.50 5.95
N TYR A 14 -2.64 10.94 5.66
CA TYR A 14 -3.36 10.61 4.43
C TYR A 14 -4.21 11.78 3.94
N VAL A 15 -4.64 11.70 2.69
CA VAL A 15 -5.65 12.60 2.12
C VAL A 15 -6.56 11.83 1.17
N VAL A 16 -7.86 11.99 1.35
CA VAL A 16 -8.87 11.54 0.37
C VAL A 16 -9.12 12.69 -0.60
N VAL A 17 -9.20 12.38 -1.89
CA VAL A 17 -9.51 13.37 -2.93
C VAL A 17 -10.75 12.95 -3.71
N ASP A 18 -11.25 13.82 -4.60
CA ASP A 18 -12.42 13.55 -5.44
C ASP A 18 -12.36 12.16 -6.07
N SER A 19 -13.50 11.46 -6.14
CA SER A 19 -13.58 10.20 -6.89
C SER A 19 -13.45 10.45 -8.39
N TYR A 20 -12.77 9.55 -9.11
CA TYR A 20 -12.76 9.57 -10.57
C TYR A 20 -13.92 8.74 -11.14
N ASP A 21 -14.31 9.01 -12.38
CA ASP A 21 -15.32 8.21 -13.07
C ASP A 21 -14.72 6.87 -13.53
N GLN A 22 -14.69 5.92 -12.59
CA GLN A 22 -14.16 4.58 -12.82
C GLN A 22 -14.94 3.83 -13.92
N ALA A 23 -16.23 4.12 -14.09
CA ALA A 23 -17.04 3.46 -15.12
C ALA A 23 -16.63 3.89 -16.55
N GLN A 24 -15.97 5.05 -16.70
CA GLN A 24 -15.38 5.49 -17.95
C GLN A 24 -13.99 4.91 -18.25
N ASP A 25 -13.35 4.27 -17.27
CA ASP A 25 -12.09 3.57 -17.49
C ASP A 25 -12.35 2.15 -18.04
N PRO A 26 -11.70 1.74 -19.15
CA PRO A 26 -11.76 0.37 -19.59
C PRO A 26 -11.10 -0.54 -18.56
N ARG A 27 -11.57 -1.79 -18.50
CA ARG A 27 -11.11 -2.80 -17.55
C ARG A 27 -9.76 -3.40 -17.94
N GLU A 28 -8.74 -2.57 -18.07
CA GLU A 28 -7.38 -2.98 -18.46
C GLU A 28 -6.72 -3.91 -17.42
N TRP A 29 -7.12 -3.80 -16.14
CA TRP A 29 -6.52 -4.56 -15.04
C TRP A 29 -6.74 -6.08 -15.11
N GLN A 30 -7.72 -6.57 -15.87
CA GLN A 30 -8.01 -8.00 -15.95
C GLN A 30 -7.05 -8.76 -16.87
N ASP A 31 -6.49 -8.07 -17.87
CA ASP A 31 -5.63 -8.67 -18.89
C ASP A 31 -4.14 -8.54 -18.60
N LEU A 32 -3.80 -7.90 -17.48
CA LEU A 32 -2.44 -7.69 -17.01
C LEU A 32 -1.72 -9.01 -16.71
N ILE A 33 -0.39 -9.01 -16.82
CA ILE A 33 0.44 -10.15 -16.42
C ILE A 33 0.72 -10.04 -14.92
N PHE A 34 0.17 -10.96 -14.14
CA PHE A 34 0.32 -11.01 -12.69
C PHE A 34 1.49 -11.89 -12.25
N VAL A 35 2.08 -11.52 -11.11
CA VAL A 35 3.00 -12.35 -10.34
C VAL A 35 2.34 -12.74 -9.02
N ASP A 36 2.55 -13.98 -8.59
CA ASP A 36 2.05 -14.48 -7.31
C ASP A 36 2.83 -13.84 -6.15
N TRP A 37 2.10 -13.41 -5.11
CA TRP A 37 2.70 -12.78 -3.94
C TRP A 37 2.56 -13.65 -2.71
N LYS A 38 3.68 -14.20 -2.23
CA LYS A 38 3.67 -15.31 -1.28
C LYS A 38 3.35 -14.93 0.18
N SER A 39 3.34 -13.65 0.55
CA SER A 39 3.26 -13.24 1.97
C SER A 39 1.85 -12.93 2.48
N SER A 40 0.85 -12.75 1.61
CA SER A 40 -0.52 -12.35 2.00
C SER A 40 -1.64 -13.28 1.47
N GLY A 41 -1.30 -14.53 1.11
CA GLY A 41 -2.26 -15.52 0.61
C GLY A 41 -2.32 -15.55 -0.92
N ASP A 42 -3.54 -15.62 -1.48
CA ASP A 42 -3.80 -15.68 -2.94
C ASP A 42 -3.82 -14.28 -3.61
N THR A 43 -3.25 -13.28 -2.94
CA THR A 43 -3.12 -11.92 -3.49
C THR A 43 -2.09 -11.92 -4.61
N ARG A 44 -2.40 -11.23 -5.71
CA ARG A 44 -1.49 -11.12 -6.86
C ARG A 44 -1.25 -9.66 -7.19
N PHE A 45 -0.07 -9.37 -7.73
CA PHE A 45 0.27 -8.03 -8.20
C PHE A 45 0.66 -8.08 -9.67
N SER A 46 0.35 -7.02 -10.39
CA SER A 46 0.85 -6.81 -11.75
C SER A 46 1.58 -5.48 -11.84
N PRO A 47 2.89 -5.48 -12.14
CA PRO A 47 3.66 -4.25 -12.24
C PRO A 47 3.44 -3.55 -13.57
N ILE A 48 3.04 -2.29 -13.53
CA ILE A 48 3.04 -1.37 -14.68
C ILE A 48 4.38 -0.61 -14.73
N ALA A 49 4.96 -0.29 -13.57
CA ALA A 49 6.34 0.17 -13.42
C ALA A 49 7.06 -0.58 -12.29
N SER A 50 8.31 -0.95 -12.53
CA SER A 50 9.16 -1.71 -11.60
C SER A 50 10.59 -1.15 -11.57
N ALA A 51 11.51 -1.75 -10.80
CA ALA A 51 12.83 -1.14 -10.59
C ALA A 51 13.61 -1.00 -11.91
N TYR A 52 13.46 -2.01 -12.78
CA TYR A 52 14.18 -2.17 -14.04
C TYR A 52 13.28 -2.53 -15.23
N GLY A 53 11.95 -2.41 -15.09
CA GLY A 53 11.00 -2.66 -16.19
C GLY A 53 10.73 -4.15 -16.43
N ALA A 54 11.02 -4.99 -15.45
CA ALA A 54 10.68 -6.41 -15.45
C ALA A 54 9.30 -6.67 -14.82
N ILE A 55 8.70 -7.81 -15.16
CA ILE A 55 7.51 -8.35 -14.51
C ILE A 55 7.89 -8.90 -13.13
N GLU A 56 8.04 -8.00 -12.16
CA GLU A 56 8.37 -8.27 -10.77
C GLU A 56 7.76 -7.21 -9.84
N CYS A 57 7.57 -7.55 -8.57
CA CYS A 57 6.96 -6.68 -7.57
C CYS A 57 7.80 -6.56 -6.30
N ASP A 58 9.10 -6.79 -6.37
CA ASP A 58 10.00 -6.63 -5.23
C ASP A 58 10.23 -5.14 -4.89
N GLY A 59 10.71 -4.85 -3.68
CA GLY A 59 11.15 -3.51 -3.29
C GLY A 59 12.37 -3.07 -4.09
N PHE A 60 12.44 -1.81 -4.53
CA PHE A 60 13.52 -1.36 -5.43
C PHE A 60 14.91 -1.48 -4.78
N TRP A 61 14.99 -1.47 -3.44
CA TRP A 61 16.23 -1.64 -2.69
C TRP A 61 16.74 -3.09 -2.62
N ASN A 62 15.92 -4.10 -2.96
CA ASN A 62 16.34 -5.51 -2.98
C ASN A 62 17.12 -5.89 -4.25
N HIS A 63 17.13 -5.01 -5.24
CA HIS A 63 17.84 -5.24 -6.48
C HIS A 63 19.35 -4.96 -6.37
N THR A 64 20.11 -5.46 -7.33
CA THR A 64 21.55 -5.16 -7.48
C THR A 64 21.81 -4.54 -8.87
N PRO A 65 22.18 -3.24 -8.96
CA PRO A 65 22.32 -2.32 -7.84
C PRO A 65 20.95 -1.94 -7.20
N PRO A 66 20.93 -1.52 -5.94
CA PRO A 66 19.69 -1.09 -5.29
C PRO A 66 19.25 0.28 -5.81
N LYS A 67 17.93 0.55 -5.83
CA LYS A 67 17.35 1.83 -6.24
C LYS A 67 16.40 2.39 -5.18
N THR A 68 16.33 3.72 -5.10
CA THR A 68 15.22 4.42 -4.45
C THR A 68 13.90 4.07 -5.12
N ASP A 69 12.77 4.15 -4.43
CA ASP A 69 11.40 4.02 -4.97
C ASP A 69 10.97 5.23 -5.85
N LYS A 70 11.89 5.68 -6.69
CA LYS A 70 11.77 6.78 -7.65
C LYS A 70 12.23 6.29 -9.01
N ASP A 71 11.84 7.00 -10.07
CA ASP A 71 12.27 6.69 -11.43
C ASP A 71 11.97 5.23 -11.80
N GLY A 72 10.73 4.83 -11.55
CA GLY A 72 10.19 3.54 -11.95
C GLY A 72 10.33 3.35 -13.45
N VAL A 73 10.79 2.17 -13.85
CA VAL A 73 10.92 1.81 -15.26
C VAL A 73 9.64 1.08 -15.67
N TRP A 74 8.95 1.65 -16.65
CA TRP A 74 7.73 1.11 -17.21
C TRP A 74 7.97 -0.30 -17.79
N VAL A 75 7.07 -1.23 -17.47
CA VAL A 75 7.09 -2.61 -17.94
C VAL A 75 6.38 -2.68 -19.29
N PRO A 76 7.08 -2.86 -20.42
CA PRO A 76 6.50 -2.66 -21.75
C PRO A 76 5.24 -3.51 -22.00
N GLU A 77 5.25 -4.77 -21.59
CA GLU A 77 4.16 -5.70 -21.81
C GLU A 77 2.87 -5.31 -21.08
N ASN A 78 2.98 -4.74 -19.88
CA ASN A 78 1.82 -4.32 -19.09
C ASN A 78 1.37 -2.90 -19.45
N VAL A 79 2.28 -2.01 -19.84
CA VAL A 79 1.90 -0.69 -20.39
C VAL A 79 1.13 -0.83 -21.70
N GLU A 80 1.51 -1.76 -22.58
CA GLU A 80 0.75 -2.03 -23.81
C GLU A 80 -0.68 -2.51 -23.51
N ARG A 81 -0.86 -3.28 -22.45
CA ARG A 81 -2.16 -3.81 -22.00
C ARG A 81 -3.00 -2.79 -21.24
N ALA A 82 -2.35 -1.83 -20.57
CA ALA A 82 -3.01 -0.88 -19.69
C ALA A 82 -2.60 0.58 -19.95
N PRO A 83 -2.82 1.11 -21.17
CA PRO A 83 -2.44 2.47 -21.51
C PRO A 83 -3.14 3.53 -20.65
N ARG A 84 -4.42 3.35 -20.30
CA ARG A 84 -5.13 4.34 -19.45
C ARG A 84 -4.77 4.24 -17.99
N LEU A 85 -4.50 3.05 -17.45
CA LEU A 85 -3.93 2.96 -16.09
C LEU A 85 -2.54 3.61 -16.03
N THR A 86 -1.76 3.52 -17.11
CA THR A 86 -0.49 4.22 -17.24
C THR A 86 -0.68 5.73 -17.27
N GLU A 87 -1.63 6.23 -18.07
CA GLU A 87 -2.00 7.66 -18.08
C GLU A 87 -2.50 8.14 -16.71
N ARG A 88 -3.32 7.32 -16.01
CA ARG A 88 -3.79 7.61 -14.64
C ARG A 88 -2.62 7.74 -13.66
N ALA A 89 -1.64 6.85 -13.75
CA ALA A 89 -0.43 6.90 -12.92
C ALA A 89 0.47 8.11 -13.25
N LEU A 90 0.31 8.73 -14.42
CA LEU A 90 1.06 9.92 -14.83
C LEU A 90 0.29 11.23 -14.58
N GLU A 91 -1.01 11.15 -14.27
CA GLU A 91 -1.91 12.29 -14.13
C GLU A 91 -1.42 13.36 -13.13
N PRO A 92 -0.79 13.02 -11.99
CA PRO A 92 -0.24 14.03 -11.08
C PRO A 92 0.96 14.81 -11.61
N GLY A 93 1.64 14.32 -12.65
CA GLY A 93 2.89 14.91 -13.14
C GLY A 93 4.09 14.76 -12.19
N ALA A 94 3.91 14.06 -11.06
CA ALA A 94 4.97 13.77 -10.10
C ALA A 94 5.85 12.59 -10.57
N ASN A 95 7.07 12.48 -10.02
CA ASN A 95 7.93 11.35 -10.31
C ASN A 95 7.29 10.05 -9.80
N VAL A 96 7.20 9.05 -10.66
CA VAL A 96 6.58 7.75 -10.39
C VAL A 96 7.66 6.74 -9.99
N GLY A 97 7.44 6.07 -8.87
CA GLY A 97 8.22 4.91 -8.43
C GLY A 97 7.56 3.61 -8.88
N ARG A 98 7.23 2.77 -7.90
CA ARG A 98 6.40 1.57 -8.12
C ARG A 98 5.03 1.95 -8.64
N CYS A 99 4.56 1.27 -9.68
CA CYS A 99 3.19 1.38 -10.16
C CYS A 99 2.66 -0.01 -10.45
N ARG A 100 1.59 -0.43 -9.76
CA ARG A 100 1.12 -1.82 -9.75
C ARG A 100 -0.39 -1.88 -9.65
N VAL A 101 -0.99 -2.91 -10.24
CA VAL A 101 -2.34 -3.31 -9.89
C VAL A 101 -2.28 -4.45 -8.88
N ILE A 102 -2.98 -4.29 -7.76
CA ILE A 102 -3.22 -5.39 -6.82
C ILE A 102 -4.54 -6.07 -7.16
N GLU A 103 -4.56 -7.40 -7.13
CA GLU A 103 -5.76 -8.24 -7.06
C GLU A 103 -5.82 -8.85 -5.66
N LEU A 104 -6.66 -8.27 -4.81
CA LEU A 104 -6.87 -8.72 -3.44
C LEU A 104 -8.08 -9.64 -3.38
N GLN A 105 -7.90 -10.86 -2.85
CA GLN A 105 -8.99 -11.79 -2.59
C GLN A 105 -9.83 -11.34 -1.39
N PRO A 106 -11.10 -11.78 -1.29
CA PRO A 106 -11.91 -11.65 -0.08
C PRO A 106 -11.14 -12.02 1.20
N ASN A 107 -11.30 -11.20 2.24
CA ASN A 107 -10.67 -11.43 3.53
C ASN A 107 -11.58 -11.03 4.70
N THR A 108 -11.17 -11.42 5.91
CA THR A 108 -11.86 -11.02 7.13
C THR A 108 -11.26 -9.75 7.72
N TYR A 109 -12.02 -9.08 8.60
CA TYR A 109 -11.48 -7.94 9.34
C TYR A 109 -10.25 -8.32 10.18
N ALA A 110 -10.28 -9.51 10.79
CA ALA A 110 -9.14 -10.06 11.52
C ALA A 110 -7.89 -10.24 10.65
N ASP A 111 -8.05 -10.64 9.38
CA ASP A 111 -6.94 -10.76 8.43
C ASP A 111 -6.36 -9.39 8.08
N ALA A 112 -7.20 -8.38 7.87
CA ALA A 112 -6.75 -7.02 7.63
C ALA A 112 -5.93 -6.49 8.84
N ILE A 113 -6.42 -6.66 10.06
CA ILE A 113 -5.71 -6.24 11.30
C ILE A 113 -4.40 -7.00 11.50
N TYR A 114 -4.40 -8.30 11.18
CA TYR A 114 -3.19 -9.12 11.24
C TYR A 114 -2.13 -8.62 10.24
N ASN A 115 -2.55 -8.27 9.02
CA ASN A 115 -1.69 -7.85 7.92
C ASN A 115 -1.33 -6.35 7.92
N LEU A 116 -1.71 -5.58 8.94
CA LEU A 116 -1.28 -4.18 9.08
C LEU A 116 0.24 -4.07 9.03
N HIS A 117 0.76 -3.23 8.13
CA HIS A 117 2.19 -3.02 7.94
C HIS A 117 2.49 -1.58 7.55
N ARG A 118 3.77 -1.21 7.64
CA ARG A 118 4.31 0.02 7.06
C ARG A 118 5.20 -0.36 5.90
N ASP A 119 5.20 0.48 4.90
CA ASP A 119 6.16 0.37 3.81
C ASP A 119 7.53 0.92 4.20
N ASP A 120 8.54 0.52 3.44
CA ASP A 120 9.89 1.06 3.53
C ASP A 120 10.31 1.77 2.22
N ASN A 121 9.44 2.64 1.73
CA ASN A 121 9.62 3.31 0.44
C ASN A 121 10.81 4.29 0.42
N ASN A 122 11.20 4.83 1.58
CA ASN A 122 12.16 5.92 1.68
C ASN A 122 13.56 5.47 2.14
N ARG A 123 13.83 4.15 2.27
CA ARG A 123 15.10 3.58 2.76
C ARG A 123 16.35 4.22 2.17
N LEU A 124 16.33 4.47 0.86
CA LEU A 124 17.49 4.97 0.10
C LEU A 124 17.36 6.44 -0.31
N ASN A 125 16.30 7.13 0.12
CA ASN A 125 16.04 8.50 -0.33
C ASN A 125 17.10 9.47 0.19
N VAL A 126 17.61 10.28 -0.73
CA VAL A 126 18.56 11.34 -0.41
C VAL A 126 17.82 12.49 0.28
N GLU A 127 18.37 12.99 1.39
CA GLU A 127 17.84 14.18 2.07
C GLU A 127 17.65 15.36 1.10
N GLY A 128 16.59 16.15 1.30
CA GLY A 128 16.24 17.27 0.43
C GLY A 128 15.54 16.89 -0.88
N THR A 129 15.34 15.59 -1.14
CA THR A 129 14.44 15.11 -2.21
C THR A 129 13.05 14.81 -1.66
N GLY A 130 12.08 14.56 -2.55
CA GLY A 130 10.70 14.27 -2.14
C GLY A 130 10.56 12.95 -1.38
N TRP A 131 9.66 12.94 -0.41
CA TRP A 131 9.22 11.74 0.29
C TRP A 131 8.32 10.89 -0.60
N ILE A 132 8.42 9.56 -0.53
CA ILE A 132 7.52 8.67 -1.25
C ILE A 132 6.25 8.46 -0.44
N VAL A 133 5.12 8.79 -1.08
CA VAL A 133 3.76 8.44 -0.64
C VAL A 133 3.12 7.53 -1.68
N ARG A 134 2.06 6.80 -1.31
CA ARG A 134 1.34 5.93 -2.24
C ARG A 134 -0.09 6.40 -2.45
N ALA A 135 -0.47 6.52 -3.72
CA ALA A 135 -1.84 6.73 -4.14
C ALA A 135 -2.52 5.40 -4.45
N PHE A 136 -3.76 5.25 -4.01
CA PHE A 136 -4.62 4.11 -4.25
C PHE A 136 -5.82 4.57 -5.07
N PHE A 137 -5.94 4.10 -6.31
CA PHE A 137 -7.07 4.34 -7.19
C PHE A 137 -7.90 3.07 -7.28
N ASN A 138 -9.05 3.06 -6.61
CA ASN A 138 -9.86 1.86 -6.50
C ASN A 138 -10.59 1.54 -7.82
N LEU A 139 -10.35 0.35 -8.38
CA LEU A 139 -10.79 -0.03 -9.73
C LEU A 139 -12.09 -0.86 -9.74
N THR A 140 -12.41 -1.56 -8.65
CA THR A 140 -13.64 -2.36 -8.54
C THR A 140 -14.56 -1.86 -7.47
N ASP A 141 -15.86 -1.92 -7.74
CA ASP A 141 -16.85 -1.50 -6.76
C ASP A 141 -17.12 -2.59 -5.72
N ASN A 142 -16.94 -2.23 -4.45
CA ASN A 142 -17.51 -2.93 -3.32
C ASN A 142 -17.69 -1.91 -2.19
N PRO A 143 -18.94 -1.56 -1.84
CA PRO A 143 -19.23 -0.46 -0.90
C PRO A 143 -18.75 -0.75 0.53
N ASP A 144 -18.51 -2.01 0.86
CA ASP A 144 -18.09 -2.44 2.19
C ASP A 144 -16.57 -2.58 2.33
N SER A 145 -15.81 -2.31 1.26
CA SER A 145 -14.34 -2.38 1.28
C SER A 145 -13.75 -1.14 1.92
N MET A 146 -12.73 -1.33 2.75
CA MET A 146 -12.12 -0.25 3.52
C MET A 146 -10.59 -0.38 3.55
N MET A 147 -9.90 0.74 3.39
CA MET A 147 -8.50 0.86 3.80
C MET A 147 -8.49 1.14 5.30
N ILE A 148 -7.85 0.25 6.05
CA ILE A 148 -7.64 0.38 7.50
C ILE A 148 -6.30 1.06 7.69
N LEU A 149 -6.28 2.16 8.44
CA LEU A 149 -5.08 2.93 8.78
C LEU A 149 -4.94 2.99 10.31
N ARG A 150 -3.72 2.87 10.82
CA ARG A 150 -3.39 3.12 12.23
C ARG A 150 -2.08 3.87 12.38
N GLU A 151 -2.01 4.79 13.35
CA GLU A 151 -0.75 5.39 13.75
C GLU A 151 0.07 4.42 14.62
N ASP A 152 -0.62 3.68 15.48
CA ASP A 152 -0.07 2.58 16.27
C ASP A 152 -0.77 1.27 15.89
N LYS A 153 0.01 0.30 15.41
CA LYS A 153 -0.49 -1.01 14.97
C LYS A 153 -1.35 -1.69 16.02
N ASP A 154 -0.98 -1.55 17.30
CA ASP A 154 -1.56 -2.29 18.41
C ASP A 154 -2.57 -1.47 19.23
N ASP A 155 -2.81 -0.19 18.87
CA ASP A 155 -3.85 0.64 19.47
C ASP A 155 -5.04 0.86 18.51
N PRO A 156 -6.18 0.15 18.71
CA PRO A 156 -7.39 0.36 17.92
C PRO A 156 -7.99 1.77 18.02
N ALA A 157 -7.65 2.57 19.04
CA ALA A 157 -8.15 3.93 19.16
C ALA A 157 -7.55 4.88 18.11
N THR A 158 -6.44 4.50 17.48
CA THR A 158 -5.81 5.26 16.38
C THR A 158 -6.35 4.89 15.00
N GLU A 159 -7.35 4.00 14.94
CA GLU A 159 -7.84 3.46 13.69
C GLU A 159 -8.70 4.43 12.88
N THR A 160 -8.32 4.62 11.62
CA THR A 160 -9.14 5.26 10.60
C THR A 160 -9.55 4.23 9.55
N ARG A 161 -10.82 4.29 9.13
CA ARG A 161 -11.37 3.41 8.09
C ARG A 161 -11.79 4.27 6.89
N VAL A 162 -11.06 4.16 5.78
CA VAL A 162 -11.34 4.90 4.54
C VAL A 162 -12.15 4.01 3.59
N PRO A 163 -13.40 4.38 3.23
CA PRO A 163 -14.18 3.63 2.24
C PRO A 163 -13.47 3.55 0.89
N LEU A 164 -13.61 2.40 0.21
CA LEU A 164 -13.03 2.15 -1.11
C LEU A 164 -14.10 1.72 -2.14
N PRO A 165 -15.15 2.53 -2.41
CA PRO A 165 -16.03 2.31 -3.55
C PRO A 165 -15.28 2.49 -4.88
N ALA A 166 -15.87 2.06 -6.01
CA ALA A 166 -15.28 2.33 -7.33
C ALA A 166 -15.02 3.83 -7.52
N GLY A 167 -13.85 4.17 -8.04
CA GLY A 167 -13.47 5.56 -8.25
C GLY A 167 -12.81 6.23 -7.04
N ALA A 168 -12.82 5.61 -5.85
CA ALA A 168 -12.20 6.18 -4.66
C ALA A 168 -10.68 6.39 -4.86
N GLN A 169 -10.20 7.53 -4.37
CA GLN A 169 -8.79 7.94 -4.43
C GLN A 169 -8.31 8.37 -3.06
N VAL A 170 -7.23 7.76 -2.58
CA VAL A 170 -6.57 8.15 -1.34
C VAL A 170 -5.06 8.14 -1.53
N VAL A 171 -4.37 9.18 -1.04
CA VAL A 171 -2.91 9.25 -1.00
C VAL A 171 -2.47 9.12 0.46
N ILE A 172 -1.53 8.22 0.73
CA ILE A 172 -1.16 7.81 2.08
C ILE A 172 0.37 7.87 2.21
N ASP A 173 0.84 8.46 3.31
CA ASP A 173 2.20 8.23 3.80
C ASP A 173 2.28 6.84 4.44
N THR A 174 2.48 5.84 3.59
CA THR A 174 2.46 4.43 3.98
C THR A 174 3.68 3.99 4.78
N GLN A 175 4.69 4.86 4.91
CA GLN A 175 5.82 4.64 5.81
C GLN A 175 5.57 5.24 7.21
N ARG A 176 4.70 6.25 7.32
CA ARG A 176 4.16 6.72 8.62
C ARG A 176 3.10 5.76 9.16
N LEU A 177 2.09 5.44 8.35
CA LEU A 177 0.89 4.75 8.82
C LEU A 177 0.95 3.23 8.59
N TYR A 178 0.54 2.48 9.60
CA TYR A 178 0.19 1.08 9.41
C TYR A 178 -1.07 1.00 8.56
N HIS A 179 -1.06 0.15 7.54
CA HIS A 179 -2.17 0.04 6.61
C HIS A 179 -2.42 -1.39 6.14
N ALA A 180 -3.69 -1.67 5.81
CA ALA A 180 -4.15 -2.92 5.20
C ALA A 180 -5.57 -2.72 4.65
N VAL A 181 -5.97 -3.50 3.65
CA VAL A 181 -7.34 -3.45 3.12
C VAL A 181 -8.19 -4.58 3.71
N TRP A 182 -9.37 -4.22 4.20
CA TRP A 182 -10.46 -5.15 4.48
C TRP A 182 -11.41 -5.20 3.29
N HIS A 183 -11.61 -6.38 2.73
CA HIS A 183 -12.49 -6.64 1.60
C HIS A 183 -13.44 -7.81 1.93
N PRO A 184 -14.64 -7.53 2.47
CA PRO A 184 -15.61 -8.56 2.86
C PRO A 184 -16.45 -9.11 1.69
N GLY A 185 -16.08 -8.80 0.43
CA GLY A 185 -16.80 -9.24 -0.75
C GLY A 185 -16.66 -10.73 -1.05
N THR A 186 -17.19 -11.17 -2.19
CA THR A 186 -17.04 -12.56 -2.69
C THR A 186 -16.21 -12.67 -3.97
N GLU A 187 -15.86 -11.54 -4.57
CA GLU A 187 -15.10 -11.43 -5.82
C GLU A 187 -13.78 -10.71 -5.55
N PRO A 188 -12.73 -10.85 -6.38
CA PRO A 188 -11.49 -10.11 -6.19
C PRO A 188 -11.67 -8.59 -6.31
N ARG A 189 -10.98 -7.84 -5.44
CA ARG A 189 -10.87 -6.38 -5.52
C ARG A 189 -9.61 -5.98 -6.29
N TYR A 190 -9.75 -5.05 -7.24
CA TYR A 190 -8.63 -4.46 -7.96
C TYR A 190 -8.38 -3.00 -7.56
N CYS A 191 -7.12 -2.62 -7.48
CA CYS A 191 -6.69 -1.24 -7.20
C CYS A 191 -5.38 -0.94 -7.92
N LEU A 192 -5.29 0.23 -8.55
CA LEU A 192 -4.00 0.76 -9.00
C LEU A 192 -3.32 1.43 -7.80
N ILE A 193 -2.09 1.03 -7.53
CA ILE A 193 -1.24 1.57 -6.46
C ILE A 193 -0.04 2.21 -7.12
N THR A 194 0.18 3.50 -6.86
CA THR A 194 1.28 4.27 -7.46
C THR A 194 2.05 5.00 -6.37
N SER A 195 3.35 4.72 -6.29
CA SER A 195 4.29 5.51 -5.51
C SER A 195 4.59 6.81 -6.23
N TYR A 196 4.43 7.93 -5.53
CA TYR A 196 4.78 9.26 -6.01
C TYR A 196 5.82 9.90 -5.12
N GLU A 197 6.79 10.56 -5.74
CA GLU A 197 7.64 11.54 -5.04
C GLU A 197 6.83 12.78 -4.71
N SER A 198 6.78 13.15 -3.43
CA SER A 198 6.14 14.38 -3.01
C SER A 198 6.91 15.60 -3.49
N GLY A 199 6.17 16.56 -4.02
CA GLY A 199 6.69 17.79 -4.58
C GLY A 199 5.56 18.69 -5.06
N PRO A 200 5.88 19.86 -5.66
CA PRO A 200 4.90 20.83 -6.11
C PRO A 200 3.83 20.24 -7.06
N GLU A 201 4.21 19.30 -7.92
CA GLU A 201 3.32 18.66 -8.89
C GLU A 201 2.25 17.82 -8.19
N LEU A 202 2.66 16.93 -7.27
CA LEU A 202 1.71 16.13 -6.49
C LEU A 202 0.81 17.01 -5.62
N GLY A 203 1.39 18.04 -4.99
CA GLY A 203 0.63 19.01 -4.19
C GLY A 203 -0.45 19.71 -5.01
N ALA A 204 -0.11 20.22 -6.19
CA ALA A 204 -1.07 20.85 -7.09
C ALA A 204 -2.17 19.90 -7.56
N TRP A 205 -1.84 18.62 -7.81
CA TRP A 205 -2.83 17.61 -8.18
C TRP A 205 -3.82 17.31 -7.05
N ILE A 206 -3.34 17.23 -5.80
CA ILE A 206 -4.18 17.04 -4.60
C ILE A 206 -5.08 18.27 -4.39
N ASP A 207 -4.52 19.47 -4.40
CA ASP A 207 -5.25 20.73 -4.15
C ASP A 207 -6.41 20.95 -5.14
N ALA A 208 -6.26 20.47 -6.38
CA ALA A 208 -7.27 20.58 -7.42
C ALA A 208 -8.48 19.64 -7.23
N ARG A 209 -8.46 18.73 -6.25
CA ARG A 209 -9.46 17.65 -6.07
C ARG A 209 -10.11 17.62 -4.68
N HIS A 210 -10.44 18.79 -4.15
CA HIS A 210 -11.14 18.96 -2.87
C HIS A 210 -10.61 18.06 -1.73
N PRO A 211 -9.32 18.21 -1.36
CA PRO A 211 -8.68 17.30 -0.43
C PRO A 211 -9.36 17.29 0.94
N VAL A 212 -9.58 16.09 1.47
CA VAL A 212 -10.12 15.83 2.81
C VAL A 212 -9.07 15.07 3.61
N ALA A 213 -8.36 15.78 4.49
CA ALA A 213 -7.32 15.20 5.34
C ALA A 213 -7.87 14.42 6.54
N ARG A 214 -9.15 14.59 6.88
CA ARG A 214 -9.80 13.87 7.98
C ARG A 214 -11.22 13.49 7.62
N ILE A 215 -11.51 12.20 7.68
CA ILE A 215 -12.85 11.65 7.48
C ILE A 215 -13.40 11.08 8.80
N GLU A 216 -14.72 10.96 8.88
CA GLU A 216 -15.36 10.13 9.90
C GLU A 216 -15.29 8.66 9.46
N SER A 217 -14.64 7.82 10.26
CA SER A 217 -14.56 6.38 9.99
C SER A 217 -15.97 5.76 9.98
N PRO A 218 -16.35 4.99 8.95
CA PRO A 218 -17.58 4.20 8.98
C PRO A 218 -17.65 3.36 10.24
N ALA A 219 -18.82 3.32 10.88
CA ALA A 219 -19.03 2.50 12.06
C ALA A 219 -18.97 1.01 11.68
N ILE A 220 -18.42 0.19 12.57
CA ILE A 220 -18.48 -1.27 12.49
C ILE A 220 -19.04 -1.80 13.81
N ASP A 221 -19.56 -3.02 13.79
CA ASP A 221 -20.05 -3.67 14.99
C ASP A 221 -18.91 -3.85 16.01
N GLU A 222 -19.11 -3.36 17.24
CA GLU A 222 -18.06 -3.32 18.27
C GLU A 222 -17.63 -4.73 18.71
N VAL A 223 -18.57 -5.67 18.77
CA VAL A 223 -18.29 -7.06 19.16
C VAL A 223 -17.47 -7.74 18.06
N MET A 224 -17.86 -7.57 16.80
CA MET A 224 -17.10 -8.06 15.64
C MET A 224 -15.68 -7.49 15.62
N ALA A 225 -15.52 -6.19 15.90
CA ALA A 225 -14.20 -5.57 15.96
C ALA A 225 -13.33 -6.16 17.08
N GLN A 226 -13.88 -6.32 18.28
CA GLN A 226 -13.18 -6.93 19.42
C GLN A 226 -12.76 -8.37 19.13
N ASP A 227 -13.66 -9.17 18.56
CA ASP A 227 -13.37 -10.55 18.15
C ASP A 227 -12.27 -10.60 17.09
N ALA A 228 -12.29 -9.68 16.12
CA ALA A 228 -11.26 -9.58 15.09
C ALA A 228 -9.89 -9.20 15.65
N TYR A 229 -9.84 -8.27 16.62
CA TYR A 229 -8.59 -7.90 17.29
C TYR A 229 -8.01 -9.07 18.09
N ALA A 230 -8.85 -9.79 18.84
CA ALA A 230 -8.43 -10.98 19.58
C ALA A 230 -7.93 -12.09 18.64
N ALA A 231 -8.61 -12.30 17.51
CA ALA A 231 -8.21 -13.28 16.50
C ALA A 231 -6.87 -12.91 15.83
N ALA A 232 -6.67 -11.64 15.47
CA ALA A 232 -5.41 -11.15 14.91
C ALA A 232 -4.26 -11.34 15.91
N GLU A 233 -4.48 -11.02 17.19
CA GLU A 233 -3.47 -11.19 18.24
C GLU A 233 -3.12 -12.66 18.47
N ALA A 234 -4.12 -13.54 18.53
CA ALA A 234 -3.89 -14.98 18.62
C ALA A 234 -3.04 -15.52 17.46
N LYS A 235 -3.28 -15.03 16.23
CA LYS A 235 -2.44 -15.37 15.06
C LYS A 235 -1.01 -14.88 15.20
N ARG A 236 -0.78 -13.67 15.72
CA ARG A 236 0.58 -13.12 15.97
C ARG A 236 1.32 -13.94 17.01
N VAL A 237 0.68 -14.27 18.13
CA VAL A 237 1.25 -15.12 19.18
C VAL A 237 1.61 -16.51 18.64
N ALA A 238 0.71 -17.13 17.86
CA ALA A 238 0.96 -18.44 17.26
C ALA A 238 2.16 -18.40 16.28
N ARG A 239 2.25 -17.36 15.46
CA ARG A 239 3.38 -17.14 14.53
C ARG A 239 4.69 -16.93 15.28
N ALA A 240 4.70 -16.07 16.29
CA ALA A 240 5.87 -15.80 17.11
C ALA A 240 6.39 -17.08 17.79
N ALA A 241 5.48 -17.90 18.34
CA ALA A 241 5.83 -19.20 18.91
C ALA A 241 6.42 -20.17 17.87
N ALA A 242 5.86 -20.21 16.66
CA ALA A 242 6.36 -21.03 15.56
C ALA A 242 7.77 -20.60 15.09
N LEU A 243 8.02 -19.29 14.98
CA LEU A 243 9.33 -18.73 14.65
C LEU A 243 10.37 -19.07 15.73
N ALA A 244 10.03 -18.82 16.99
CA ALA A 244 10.89 -19.14 18.12
C ALA A 244 11.25 -20.64 18.18
N ALA A 245 10.29 -21.53 17.86
CA ALA A 245 10.53 -22.97 17.78
C ALA A 245 11.50 -23.37 16.66
N ARG A 246 11.66 -22.55 15.62
CA ARG A 246 12.66 -22.70 14.55
C ARG A 246 13.99 -21.99 14.84
N GLY A 247 14.09 -21.28 15.96
CA GLY A 247 15.25 -20.45 16.30
C GLY A 247 15.32 -19.12 15.53
N GLU A 248 14.21 -18.71 14.91
CA GLU A 248 14.08 -17.44 14.21
C GLU A 248 13.60 -16.34 15.18
N ASP A 249 13.92 -15.08 14.89
CA ASP A 249 13.40 -13.95 15.68
C ASP A 249 11.87 -13.88 15.53
N PRO A 250 11.09 -13.93 16.63
CA PRO A 250 9.63 -13.88 16.56
C PRO A 250 9.08 -12.59 15.95
N ARG A 251 9.88 -11.52 15.90
CA ARG A 251 9.53 -10.24 15.28
C ARG A 251 9.71 -10.23 13.77
N PHE A 252 10.43 -11.20 13.21
CA PHE A 252 10.69 -11.27 11.78
C PHE A 252 9.35 -11.27 11.03
N GLY A 253 9.10 -10.30 10.14
CA GLY A 253 7.87 -10.20 9.33
C GLY A 253 6.57 -9.87 10.07
N ASP A 254 6.63 -9.34 11.31
CA ASP A 254 5.44 -8.83 12.00
C ASP A 254 5.26 -7.30 11.88
N GLY A 255 6.13 -6.61 11.14
CA GLY A 255 6.10 -5.16 10.94
C GLY A 255 6.60 -4.32 12.12
N SER A 256 7.07 -4.94 13.22
CA SER A 256 7.57 -4.27 14.43
C SER A 256 9.10 -4.15 14.50
N MET A 257 9.83 -4.90 13.67
CA MET A 257 11.29 -4.74 13.59
C MET A 257 11.63 -3.33 13.09
N ALA A 258 12.42 -2.59 13.86
CA ALA A 258 12.99 -1.34 13.43
C ALA A 258 13.96 -1.58 12.26
N LEU A 259 14.03 -0.61 11.33
CA LEU A 259 15.04 -0.50 10.28
C LEU A 259 16.43 -0.78 10.86
N ALA A 260 16.94 -2.00 10.69
CA ALA A 260 18.30 -2.33 11.12
C ALA A 260 19.30 -1.88 10.04
N GLU A 261 20.33 -1.16 10.47
CA GLU A 261 21.50 -0.82 9.65
C GLU A 261 22.19 -2.11 9.17
N ALA A 262 22.24 -2.28 7.83
CA ALA A 262 23.04 -3.25 7.07
C ALA A 262 22.83 -4.78 7.35
N PRO A 263 22.85 -5.62 6.31
CA PRO A 263 22.34 -6.99 6.39
C PRO A 263 23.29 -7.92 7.15
N SER A 264 22.75 -8.70 8.10
CA SER A 264 23.34 -10.00 8.42
C SER A 264 22.86 -11.03 7.39
N ASP A 265 23.77 -11.92 6.99
CA ASP A 265 23.70 -12.92 5.91
C ASP A 265 22.69 -14.07 6.15
N THR A 266 21.59 -13.78 6.85
CA THR A 266 20.59 -14.73 7.32
C THR A 266 19.19 -14.20 7.04
N GLY A 267 18.61 -14.62 5.92
CA GLY A 267 17.16 -14.54 5.71
C GLY A 267 16.64 -13.14 5.41
N MET A 268 16.45 -12.90 4.11
CA MET A 268 15.88 -11.69 3.53
C MET A 268 14.54 -11.32 4.20
N GLU A 269 14.49 -10.13 4.77
CA GLU A 269 13.29 -9.47 5.29
C GLU A 269 12.18 -9.51 4.23
N VAL A 270 11.06 -10.17 4.53
CA VAL A 270 9.80 -9.89 3.83
C VAL A 270 9.04 -8.94 4.74
N LEU A 271 9.35 -7.65 4.64
CA LEU A 271 8.38 -6.62 4.97
C LEU A 271 7.16 -6.95 4.10
N SER A 272 6.00 -7.20 4.71
CA SER A 272 4.80 -7.42 3.92
C SER A 272 4.51 -6.11 3.21
N GLU A 273 4.72 -6.07 1.90
CA GLU A 273 4.32 -4.96 1.03
C GLU A 273 2.91 -5.30 0.53
N ALA A 274 1.91 -4.48 0.85
CA ALA A 274 0.70 -4.38 0.04
C ALA A 274 0.84 -3.29 -1.02
#